data_AF-A0A0P4W3B0-F1
#
_entry.id   AF-A0A0P4W3B0-F1
#
_cell.length_a   1.000
_cell.length_b   1.000
_cell.length_c   1.000
_cell.angle_alpha   90.00
_cell.angle_beta   90.00
_cell.angle_gamma   90.00
#
_symmetry.space_group_name_H-M   'P 1'
#
loop_
_entity.id
_entity.type
_entity.pdbx_description
1 polymer ?
#
loop_
_entity_poly.entity_id
_entity_poly.type
_entity_poly.pdbx_seq_one_letter_code
_entity_poly.pdbx_strand_id
1 'polypeptide(L)'
;MAFFGKLFRTIIGGEEQSGNTVCEVGISKFARVHVVSREDCLVLYGPTDTNQYELLLQQPVQNSLSKAYSLFRMADQDDAQIRFVALREVIPLLVRHIPHEIINQQGLQTVCDLVRDHQTWTVAHIAAYLGYATLFFQADVVRQANMADIEMKETPLHLAIQKGHIEVIRVLMEKNVTIDSVDVKGNSVFHVAATSSEAIIKVN
;
A
#
# COMPACT_ATOMS: atom_id res chain seq x y z
N MET A 1 -20.50 -8.81 9.58
CA MET A 1 -21.42 -8.74 8.41
C MET A 1 -21.14 -7.44 7.66
N ALA A 2 -20.21 -7.48 6.71
CA ALA A 2 -20.04 -6.50 5.63
C ALA A 2 -19.06 -7.13 4.61
N PHE A 3 -19.54 -8.15 3.90
CA PHE A 3 -18.82 -8.76 2.80
C PHE A 3 -19.76 -8.73 1.61
N PHE A 4 -19.75 -7.63 0.84
CA PHE A 4 -20.29 -7.60 -0.52
C PHE A 4 -19.73 -6.39 -1.27
N GLY A 5 -18.85 -6.70 -2.22
CA GLY A 5 -18.32 -5.77 -3.22
C GLY A 5 -17.83 -6.57 -4.43
N LYS A 6 -18.81 -7.10 -5.18
CA LYS A 6 -18.88 -7.36 -6.64
C LYS A 6 -17.56 -7.32 -7.43
N LEU A 7 -17.32 -8.10 -8.48
CA LEU A 7 -17.97 -9.21 -9.21
C LEU A 7 -16.98 -9.43 -10.37
N PHE A 8 -16.51 -10.66 -10.60
CA PHE A 8 -15.66 -10.97 -11.75
C PHE A 8 -16.35 -10.53 -13.06
N ARG A 9 -15.73 -9.61 -13.82
CA ARG A 9 -16.06 -9.34 -15.22
C ARG A 9 -14.77 -9.33 -16.04
N THR A 10 -14.50 -10.48 -16.64
CA THR A 10 -13.62 -10.58 -17.82
C THR A 10 -14.49 -10.29 -19.04
N ILE A 11 -14.37 -9.12 -19.67
CA ILE A 11 -14.82 -8.90 -21.04
C ILE A 11 -13.80 -8.01 -21.78
N ILE A 12 -13.38 -8.51 -22.93
CA ILE A 12 -12.48 -7.88 -23.91
C ILE A 12 -13.15 -6.63 -24.49
N GLY A 13 -12.45 -5.49 -24.41
CA GLY A 13 -12.72 -4.31 -25.24
C GLY A 13 -13.70 -3.29 -24.67
N GLY A 14 -13.16 -2.18 -24.13
CA GLY A 14 -13.83 -0.88 -24.18
C GLY A 14 -14.67 -0.43 -22.98
N GLU A 15 -14.53 -1.01 -21.79
CA GLU A 15 -15.02 -0.33 -20.58
C GLU A 15 -13.96 0.64 -20.07
N GLU A 16 -14.38 1.89 -19.83
CA GLU A 16 -13.61 2.93 -19.16
C GLU A 16 -13.30 2.42 -17.74
N GLN A 17 -12.19 1.70 -17.59
CA GLN A 17 -11.73 1.19 -16.30
C GLN A 17 -11.67 2.36 -15.33
N SER A 18 -12.21 2.21 -14.11
CA SER A 18 -12.14 3.29 -13.10
C SER A 18 -10.72 3.82 -13.01
N GLY A 19 -10.53 5.14 -12.86
CA GLY A 19 -9.21 5.76 -12.75
C GLY A 19 -8.33 5.20 -11.64
N ASN A 20 -8.91 4.46 -10.69
CA ASN A 20 -8.21 3.83 -9.57
C ASN A 20 -7.99 2.32 -9.74
N THR A 21 -8.40 1.73 -10.87
CA THR A 21 -8.21 0.30 -11.13
C THR A 21 -6.80 0.06 -11.67
N VAL A 22 -6.06 -0.79 -10.98
CA VAL A 22 -4.74 -1.27 -11.41
C VAL A 22 -4.90 -2.22 -12.59
N CYS A 23 -4.12 -2.01 -13.65
CA CYS A 23 -4.13 -2.88 -14.82
C CYS A 23 -2.76 -3.02 -15.49
N GLU A 24 -2.54 -4.14 -16.18
CA GLU A 24 -1.32 -4.35 -16.97
C GLU A 24 -1.34 -3.47 -18.23
N VAL A 25 -0.23 -2.79 -18.49
CA VAL A 25 -0.06 -1.92 -19.65
C VAL A 25 1.28 -2.19 -20.37
N GLY A 26 1.28 -1.99 -21.68
CA GLY A 26 2.50 -2.03 -22.48
C GLY A 26 3.26 -0.71 -22.41
N ILE A 27 4.52 -0.74 -21.98
CA ILE A 27 5.35 0.47 -21.81
C ILE A 27 5.53 1.26 -23.12
N SER A 28 5.43 0.60 -24.28
CA SER A 28 5.55 1.23 -25.59
C SER A 28 4.52 2.33 -25.83
N LYS A 29 3.35 2.27 -25.16
CA LYS A 29 2.32 3.33 -25.19
C LYS A 29 2.83 4.65 -24.61
N PHE A 30 3.82 4.59 -23.73
CA PHE A 30 4.34 5.75 -23.00
C PHE A 30 5.67 6.27 -23.59
N ALA A 31 6.15 5.71 -24.70
CA ALA A 31 7.46 6.03 -25.28
C ALA A 31 7.62 7.51 -25.70
N ARG A 32 6.51 8.21 -25.96
CA ARG A 32 6.49 9.63 -26.35
C ARG A 32 5.74 10.52 -25.36
N VAL A 33 5.26 9.96 -24.24
CA VAL A 33 4.52 10.70 -23.23
C VAL A 33 5.53 11.37 -22.30
N HIS A 34 5.26 12.63 -21.94
CA HIS A 34 6.13 13.38 -21.03
C HIS A 34 6.15 12.73 -19.63
N VAL A 35 7.34 12.68 -19.02
CA VAL A 35 7.54 12.21 -17.65
C VAL A 35 7.45 13.42 -16.73
N VAL A 36 6.40 13.47 -15.93
CA VAL A 36 6.16 14.53 -14.94
C VAL A 36 7.02 14.31 -13.70
N SER A 37 7.07 13.07 -13.21
CA SER A 37 7.87 12.68 -12.04
C SER A 37 8.36 11.25 -12.17
N ARG A 38 9.49 10.93 -11.54
CA ARG A 38 10.06 9.58 -11.52
C ARG A 38 10.80 9.34 -10.20
N GLU A 39 10.52 8.19 -9.59
CA GLU A 39 11.19 7.73 -8.36
C GLU A 39 11.29 6.20 -8.39
N ASP A 40 12.51 5.65 -8.37
CA ASP A 40 12.78 4.20 -8.42
C ASP A 40 12.00 3.50 -9.55
N CYS A 41 11.03 2.63 -9.19
CA CYS A 41 10.19 1.86 -10.09
C CYS A 41 8.89 2.58 -10.48
N LEU A 42 8.67 3.81 -10.02
CA LEU A 42 7.47 4.60 -10.31
C LEU A 42 7.77 5.72 -11.31
N VAL A 43 6.90 5.86 -12.31
CA VAL A 43 6.98 6.92 -13.31
C VAL A 43 5.59 7.51 -13.54
N LEU A 44 5.42 8.79 -13.21
CA LEU A 44 4.21 9.55 -13.50
C LEU A 44 4.34 10.18 -14.88
N TYR A 45 3.47 9.77 -15.80
CA TYR A 45 3.37 10.31 -17.14
C TYR A 45 2.21 11.29 -17.25
N GLY A 46 2.32 12.27 -18.15
CA GLY A 46 1.19 13.09 -18.56
C GLY A 46 1.57 14.43 -19.17
N PRO A 47 0.60 15.12 -19.79
CA PRO A 47 -0.72 14.57 -20.15
C PRO A 47 -0.59 13.50 -21.25
N THR A 48 -1.40 12.44 -21.14
CA THR A 48 -1.56 11.41 -22.18
C THR A 48 -2.47 11.91 -23.32
N ASP A 49 -2.66 11.12 -24.37
CA ASP A 49 -3.59 11.43 -25.47
C ASP A 49 -5.04 11.61 -25.00
N THR A 50 -5.40 11.05 -23.84
CA THR A 50 -6.72 11.22 -23.20
C THR A 50 -6.77 12.38 -22.20
N ASN A 51 -5.75 13.25 -22.19
CA ASN A 51 -5.57 14.36 -21.25
C ASN A 51 -5.62 13.92 -19.77
N GLN A 52 -4.97 12.79 -19.48
CA GLN A 52 -4.85 12.23 -18.14
C GLN A 52 -3.37 12.14 -17.72
N TYR A 53 -3.14 12.15 -16.42
CA TYR A 53 -1.89 11.81 -15.77
C TYR A 53 -1.98 10.38 -15.27
N GLU A 54 -0.99 9.56 -15.60
CA GLU A 54 -1.02 8.12 -15.38
C GLU A 54 0.28 7.65 -14.73
N LEU A 55 0.17 7.02 -13.55
CA LEU A 55 1.30 6.50 -12.79
C LEU A 55 1.56 5.04 -13.14
N LEU A 56 2.76 4.75 -13.59
CA LEU A 56 3.21 3.39 -13.89
C LEU A 56 4.19 2.88 -12.85
N LEU A 57 4.03 1.61 -12.49
CA LEU A 57 5.09 0.78 -11.92
C LEU A 57 5.82 0.07 -13.06
N GLN A 58 7.13 0.29 -13.15
CA GLN A 58 8.04 -0.29 -14.14
C GLN A 58 9.13 -1.08 -13.41
N GLN A 59 9.19 -2.38 -13.63
CA GLN A 59 10.28 -3.19 -13.06
C GLN A 59 11.59 -2.99 -13.85
N PRO A 60 12.75 -3.00 -13.19
CA PRO A 60 14.04 -3.06 -13.88
C PRO A 60 14.13 -4.33 -14.73
N VAL A 61 14.58 -4.17 -15.97
CA VAL A 61 14.63 -5.22 -17.00
C VAL A 61 15.53 -6.38 -16.55
N GLN A 62 14.96 -7.58 -16.39
CA GLN A 62 15.80 -8.80 -16.31
C GLN A 62 15.54 -9.86 -17.36
N ASN A 63 14.44 -9.85 -18.12
CA ASN A 63 14.33 -10.50 -19.44
C ASN A 63 12.90 -10.42 -19.98
N SER A 64 12.80 -10.13 -21.28
CA SER A 64 11.68 -10.31 -22.22
C SER A 64 10.27 -9.85 -21.79
N LEU A 65 9.79 -8.80 -22.48
CA LEU A 65 8.50 -8.09 -22.32
C LEU A 65 8.37 -7.33 -20.99
N SER A 66 8.62 -6.02 -21.03
CA SER A 66 8.46 -5.10 -19.89
C SER A 66 6.99 -5.00 -19.49
N LYS A 67 6.55 -5.89 -18.59
CA LYS A 67 5.27 -5.72 -17.90
C LYS A 67 5.35 -4.48 -17.04
N ALA A 68 4.43 -3.56 -17.26
CA ALA A 68 4.22 -2.41 -16.40
C ALA A 68 2.78 -2.46 -15.88
N TYR A 69 2.57 -1.90 -14.70
CA TYR A 69 1.24 -1.76 -14.12
C TYR A 69 0.88 -0.29 -14.09
N SER A 70 -0.26 0.07 -14.69
CA SER A 70 -0.91 1.36 -14.42
C SER A 70 -1.52 1.29 -13.03
N LEU A 71 -1.10 2.18 -12.14
CA LEU A 71 -1.58 2.24 -10.75
C LEU A 71 -2.80 3.16 -10.61
N PHE A 72 -2.82 4.27 -11.36
CA PHE A 72 -3.97 5.16 -11.46
C PHE A 72 -3.92 6.00 -12.74
N ARG A 73 -5.07 6.54 -13.14
CA ARG A 73 -5.24 7.63 -14.12
C ARG A 73 -6.09 8.76 -13.53
N MET A 74 -5.65 10.00 -13.67
CA MET A 74 -6.29 11.19 -13.10
C MET A 74 -6.29 12.35 -14.10
N ALA A 75 -7.33 13.19 -14.09
CA ALA A 75 -7.42 14.32 -15.01
C ALA A 75 -6.58 15.53 -14.56
N ASP A 76 -6.45 15.72 -13.25
CA ASP A 76 -5.75 16.85 -12.64
C ASP A 76 -4.29 16.49 -12.31
N GLN A 77 -3.37 17.42 -12.60
CA GLN A 77 -1.93 17.23 -12.39
C GLN A 77 -1.55 17.26 -10.91
N ASP A 78 -2.14 18.19 -10.15
CA ASP A 78 -1.78 18.42 -8.76
C ASP A 78 -2.25 17.25 -7.90
N ASP A 79 -3.48 16.78 -8.13
CA ASP A 79 -4.01 15.58 -7.49
C ASP A 79 -3.19 14.33 -7.84
N ALA A 80 -2.75 14.20 -9.10
CA ALA A 80 -1.88 13.11 -9.54
C ALA A 80 -0.51 13.18 -8.85
N GLN A 81 0.05 14.37 -8.68
CA GLN A 81 1.33 14.58 -8.01
C GLN A 81 1.23 14.26 -6.51
N ILE A 82 0.15 14.65 -5.84
CA ILE A 82 -0.12 14.30 -4.44
C ILE A 82 -0.17 12.77 -4.28
N ARG A 83 -0.91 12.08 -5.15
CA ARG A 83 -1.01 10.62 -5.11
C ARG A 83 0.31 9.93 -5.45
N PHE A 84 1.10 10.49 -6.36
CA PHE A 84 2.45 10.02 -6.65
C PHE A 84 3.35 10.10 -5.40
N VAL A 85 3.31 11.22 -4.66
CA VAL A 85 4.07 11.38 -3.42
C VAL A 85 3.61 10.38 -2.36
N ALA A 86 2.32 10.10 -2.22
CA ALA A 86 1.86 9.10 -1.27
C ALA A 86 2.35 7.67 -1.64
N LEU A 87 2.27 7.30 -2.93
CA LEU A 87 2.66 5.96 -3.39
C LEU A 87 4.17 5.74 -3.41
N ARG A 88 4.99 6.77 -3.68
CA ARG A 88 6.45 6.63 -3.73
C ARG A 88 7.08 6.31 -2.37
N GLU A 89 6.44 6.69 -1.26
CA GLU A 89 6.94 6.37 0.08
C GLU A 89 6.63 4.90 0.47
N VAL A 90 5.78 4.22 -0.31
CA VAL A 90 5.28 2.87 0.00
C VAL A 90 5.75 1.85 -1.04
N ILE A 91 5.38 2.04 -2.30
CA ILE A 91 5.50 1.02 -3.36
C ILE A 91 6.96 0.58 -3.59
N PRO A 92 7.95 1.47 -3.71
CA PRO A 92 9.35 1.05 -3.93
C PRO A 92 9.88 0.12 -2.83
N LEU A 93 9.54 0.40 -1.56
CA LEU A 93 9.97 -0.43 -0.43
C LEU A 93 9.31 -1.81 -0.49
N LEU A 94 8.01 -1.86 -0.76
CA LEU A 94 7.26 -3.11 -0.92
C LEU A 94 7.80 -3.95 -2.08
N VAL A 95 8.00 -3.35 -3.25
CA VAL A 95 8.57 -4.00 -4.45
C VAL A 95 9.97 -4.55 -4.16
N ARG A 96 10.79 -3.84 -3.40
CA ARG A 96 12.16 -4.25 -3.09
C ARG A 96 12.22 -5.46 -2.16
N HIS A 97 11.33 -5.54 -1.17
CA HIS A 97 11.45 -6.53 -0.09
C HIS A 97 10.44 -7.67 -0.17
N ILE A 98 9.29 -7.48 -0.82
CA ILE A 98 8.25 -8.50 -0.99
C ILE A 98 7.67 -8.52 -2.42
N PRO A 99 8.51 -8.58 -3.48
CA PRO A 99 8.05 -8.49 -4.86
C PRO A 99 7.03 -9.57 -5.24
N HIS A 100 7.18 -10.79 -4.71
CA HIS A 100 6.31 -11.92 -5.02
C HIS A 100 4.88 -11.75 -4.48
N GLU A 101 4.74 -11.02 -3.36
CA GLU A 101 3.43 -10.75 -2.75
C GLU A 101 2.72 -9.58 -3.45
N ILE A 102 3.49 -8.56 -3.82
CA ILE A 102 2.95 -7.26 -4.24
C ILE A 102 2.81 -7.15 -5.74
N ILE A 103 3.73 -7.72 -6.54
CA ILE A 103 3.80 -7.45 -7.98
C ILE A 103 2.88 -8.38 -8.76
N ASN A 104 1.59 -8.12 -8.56
CA ASN A 104 0.48 -8.64 -9.33
C ASN A 104 -0.67 -7.61 -9.23
N GLN A 105 -1.68 -7.74 -10.10
CA GLN A 105 -2.78 -6.77 -10.15
C GLN A 105 -3.51 -6.63 -8.80
N GLN A 106 -3.74 -7.73 -8.08
CA GLN A 106 -4.47 -7.71 -6.81
C GLN A 106 -3.66 -7.08 -5.67
N GLY A 107 -2.39 -7.44 -5.54
CA GLY A 107 -1.48 -6.90 -4.53
C GLY A 107 -1.32 -5.39 -4.69
N LEU A 108 -1.04 -4.93 -5.91
CA LEU A 108 -0.94 -3.51 -6.23
C LEU A 108 -2.26 -2.76 -6.02
N GLN A 109 -3.39 -3.35 -6.44
CA GLN A 109 -4.70 -2.74 -6.20
C GLN A 109 -4.95 -2.54 -4.71
N THR A 110 -4.67 -3.57 -3.90
CA THR A 110 -4.89 -3.54 -2.46
C THR A 110 -4.05 -2.44 -1.80
N VAL A 111 -2.78 -2.30 -2.17
CA VAL A 111 -1.92 -1.23 -1.64
C VAL A 111 -2.38 0.15 -2.11
N CYS A 112 -2.75 0.31 -3.39
CA CYS A 112 -3.25 1.58 -3.90
C CYS A 112 -4.55 2.01 -3.22
N ASP A 113 -5.45 1.06 -2.94
CA ASP A 113 -6.67 1.31 -2.19
C ASP A 113 -6.37 1.74 -0.75
N LEU A 114 -5.46 1.05 -0.05
CA LEU A 114 -5.07 1.42 1.32
C LEU A 114 -4.45 2.82 1.38
N VAL A 115 -3.53 3.17 0.47
CA VAL A 115 -2.90 4.50 0.43
C VAL A 115 -3.93 5.59 0.13
N ARG A 116 -4.93 5.31 -0.71
CA ARG A 116 -6.01 6.24 -1.02
C ARG A 116 -6.97 6.43 0.16
N ASP A 117 -7.38 5.33 0.78
CA ASP A 117 -8.43 5.30 1.80
C ASP A 117 -7.88 5.67 3.19
N HIS A 118 -6.55 5.58 3.39
CA HIS A 118 -5.85 5.95 4.62
C HIS A 118 -4.62 6.82 4.31
N GLN A 119 -4.85 8.09 3.98
CA GLN A 119 -3.81 9.00 3.46
C GLN A 119 -2.67 9.28 4.45
N THR A 120 -2.90 9.02 5.74
CA THR A 120 -1.93 9.29 6.81
C THR A 120 -1.19 8.02 7.26
N TRP A 121 -1.51 6.88 6.66
CA TRP A 121 -0.81 5.63 6.94
C TRP A 121 0.60 5.63 6.38
N THR A 122 1.52 5.16 7.22
CA THR A 122 2.91 4.92 6.84
C THR A 122 3.08 3.50 6.27
N VAL A 123 4.26 3.18 5.73
CA VAL A 123 4.52 1.80 5.25
C VAL A 123 4.44 0.78 6.39
N ALA A 124 4.74 1.19 7.63
CA ALA A 124 4.57 0.34 8.81
C ALA A 124 3.10 0.02 9.09
N HIS A 125 2.17 0.97 8.90
CA HIS A 125 0.73 0.71 9.03
C HIS A 125 0.26 -0.30 7.98
N ILE A 126 0.67 -0.11 6.73
CA ILE A 126 0.33 -1.01 5.62
C ILE A 126 0.91 -2.42 5.87
N ALA A 127 2.18 -2.52 6.25
CA ALA A 127 2.83 -3.77 6.59
C ALA A 127 2.10 -4.50 7.73
N ALA A 128 1.70 -3.75 8.77
CA ALA A 128 0.98 -4.32 9.89
C ALA A 128 -0.43 -4.76 9.54
N TYR A 129 -1.16 -3.97 8.75
CA TYR A 129 -2.51 -4.30 8.31
C TYR A 129 -2.55 -5.53 7.38
N LEU A 130 -1.57 -5.66 6.49
CA LEU A 130 -1.49 -6.75 5.51
C LEU A 130 -0.76 -8.00 6.04
N GLY A 131 -0.09 -7.92 7.18
CA GLY A 131 0.58 -9.07 7.79
C GLY A 131 2.02 -9.31 7.31
N TYR A 132 2.67 -8.31 6.72
CA TYR A 132 4.02 -8.43 6.16
C TYR A 132 5.12 -8.23 7.20
N ALA A 133 5.27 -9.21 8.11
CA ALA A 133 6.22 -9.15 9.22
C ALA A 133 7.68 -8.92 8.79
N THR A 134 8.08 -9.44 7.61
CA THR A 134 9.45 -9.32 7.08
C THR A 134 9.87 -7.87 6.83
N LEU A 135 8.92 -6.95 6.61
CA LEU A 135 9.22 -5.54 6.41
C LEU A 135 9.76 -4.87 7.67
N PHE A 136 9.41 -5.37 8.85
CA PHE A 136 9.91 -4.85 10.14
C PHE A 136 11.36 -5.25 10.44
N PHE A 137 12.05 -5.94 9.52
CA PHE A 137 13.51 -6.06 9.55
C PHE A 137 14.23 -4.88 8.88
N GLN A 138 13.50 -4.02 8.15
CA GLN A 138 14.07 -2.86 7.46
C GLN A 138 14.08 -1.63 8.36
N ALA A 139 15.22 -0.93 8.42
CA ALA A 139 15.41 0.20 9.32
C ALA A 139 14.38 1.32 9.09
N ASP A 140 14.02 1.60 7.84
CA ASP A 140 13.06 2.66 7.50
C ASP A 140 11.64 2.34 7.98
N VAL A 141 11.26 1.05 7.97
CA VAL A 141 9.96 0.59 8.49
C VAL A 141 9.94 0.64 10.02
N VAL A 142 11.02 0.20 10.66
CA VAL A 142 11.13 0.20 12.14
C VAL A 142 11.07 1.63 12.69
N ARG A 143 11.66 2.61 12.01
CA ARG A 143 11.56 4.04 12.39
C ARG A 143 10.12 4.55 12.46
N GLN A 144 9.20 3.90 11.75
CA GLN A 144 7.78 4.27 11.70
C GLN A 144 6.90 3.40 12.61
N ALA A 145 7.46 2.42 13.31
CA ALA A 145 6.70 1.41 14.05
C ALA A 145 5.89 1.96 15.26
N ASN A 146 6.25 3.14 15.76
CA ASN A 146 5.54 3.87 16.82
C ASN A 146 4.73 5.06 16.31
N MET A 147 4.74 5.34 15.01
CA MET A 147 3.96 6.45 14.48
C MET A 147 2.48 6.09 14.55
N ALA A 148 1.68 6.93 15.21
CA ALA A 148 0.24 6.84 15.14
C ALA A 148 -0.26 7.54 13.88
N ASP A 149 -1.28 7.00 13.22
CA ASP A 149 -1.97 7.70 12.15
C ASP A 149 -2.70 8.94 12.68
N ILE A 150 -3.03 9.89 11.81
CA ILE A 150 -3.62 11.17 12.25
C ILE A 150 -5.12 11.02 12.54
N GLU A 151 -5.82 10.13 11.83
CA GLU A 151 -7.28 10.02 11.86
C GLU A 151 -7.77 9.23 13.07
N MET A 152 -7.18 8.07 13.32
CA MET A 152 -7.59 7.11 14.35
C MET A 152 -6.60 7.01 15.50
N LYS A 153 -5.42 7.64 15.39
CA LYS A 153 -4.31 7.52 16.35
C LYS A 153 -3.89 6.08 16.61
N GLU A 154 -4.15 5.19 15.67
CA GLU A 154 -3.75 3.80 15.72
C GLU A 154 -2.28 3.71 15.31
N THR A 155 -1.51 2.93 16.05
CA THR A 155 -0.13 2.57 15.67
C THR A 155 -0.15 1.29 14.82
N PRO A 156 0.94 0.96 14.10
CA PRO A 156 1.08 -0.32 13.43
C PRO A 156 0.76 -1.52 14.34
N LEU A 157 1.11 -1.45 15.63
CA LEU A 157 0.79 -2.52 16.58
C LEU A 157 -0.72 -2.65 16.84
N HIS A 158 -1.47 -1.54 16.90
CA HIS A 158 -2.94 -1.60 16.99
C HIS A 158 -3.52 -2.36 15.80
N LEU A 159 -3.11 -2.02 14.58
CA LEU A 159 -3.58 -2.66 13.36
C LEU A 159 -3.21 -4.15 13.31
N ALA A 160 -1.98 -4.52 13.67
CA ALA A 160 -1.54 -5.91 13.71
C ALA A 160 -2.40 -6.77 14.65
N ILE A 161 -2.73 -6.22 15.83
CA ILE A 161 -3.60 -6.86 16.83
C ILE A 161 -5.03 -6.99 16.30
N GLN A 162 -5.62 -5.92 15.78
CA GLN A 162 -6.98 -5.93 15.23
C GLN A 162 -7.15 -6.95 14.10
N LYS A 163 -6.10 -7.13 13.29
CA LYS A 163 -6.09 -8.09 12.18
C LYS A 163 -5.65 -9.49 12.57
N GLY A 164 -5.12 -9.67 13.79
CA GLY A 164 -4.63 -10.94 14.30
C GLY A 164 -3.38 -11.46 13.61
N HIS A 165 -2.53 -10.56 13.11
CA HIS A 165 -1.27 -10.90 12.46
C HIS A 165 -0.19 -11.20 13.48
N ILE A 166 -0.25 -12.39 14.09
CA ILE A 166 0.61 -12.82 15.21
C ILE A 166 2.10 -12.61 14.93
N GLU A 167 2.57 -12.93 13.73
CA GLU A 167 3.99 -12.78 13.41
C GLU A 167 4.42 -11.31 13.33
N VAL A 168 3.55 -10.41 12.84
CA VAL A 168 3.80 -8.97 12.91
C VAL A 168 3.85 -8.50 14.36
N ILE A 169 2.91 -8.94 15.20
CA ILE A 169 2.87 -8.59 16.63
C ILE A 169 4.19 -9.01 17.29
N ARG A 170 4.63 -10.26 17.08
CA ARG A 170 5.91 -10.76 17.61
C ARG A 170 7.09 -9.91 17.17
N VAL A 171 7.25 -9.67 15.87
CA VAL A 171 8.38 -8.89 15.36
C VAL A 171 8.34 -7.45 15.89
N LEU A 172 7.17 -6.82 15.97
CA LEU A 172 7.02 -5.48 16.55
C LEU A 172 7.42 -5.43 18.02
N MET A 173 7.00 -6.41 18.83
CA MET A 173 7.39 -6.50 20.25
C MET A 173 8.91 -6.66 20.40
N GLU A 174 9.55 -7.44 19.53
CA GLU A 174 11.02 -7.56 19.47
C GLU A 174 11.73 -6.24 19.10
N LYS A 175 11.02 -5.28 18.47
CA LYS A 175 11.54 -3.93 18.18
C LYS A 175 11.34 -2.93 19.32
N ASN A 176 10.87 -3.36 20.49
CA ASN A 176 10.60 -2.50 21.65
C ASN A 176 9.69 -1.31 21.32
N VAL A 177 8.63 -1.57 20.55
CA VAL A 177 7.61 -0.56 20.26
C VAL A 177 6.85 -0.17 21.51
N THR A 178 6.30 1.04 21.49
CA THR A 178 5.52 1.63 22.57
C THR A 178 4.14 0.95 22.64
N ILE A 179 3.78 0.43 23.83
CA ILE A 179 2.55 -0.35 24.08
C ILE A 179 1.51 0.39 24.94
N ASP A 180 1.80 1.62 25.36
CA ASP A 180 0.89 2.46 26.14
C ASP A 180 0.23 3.57 25.31
N SER A 181 0.58 3.68 24.03
CA SER A 181 -0.11 4.58 23.09
C SER A 181 -1.57 4.18 22.95
N VAL A 182 -2.45 5.19 22.85
CA VAL A 182 -3.90 5.00 22.78
C VAL A 182 -4.48 5.56 21.48
N ASP A 183 -5.46 4.85 20.93
CA ASP A 183 -6.26 5.29 19.78
C ASP A 183 -7.20 6.47 20.15
N VAL A 184 -7.97 6.98 19.19
CA VAL A 184 -8.96 8.06 19.40
C VAL A 184 -10.07 7.71 20.40
N LYS A 185 -10.29 6.42 20.69
CA LYS A 185 -11.27 5.94 21.67
C LYS A 185 -10.63 5.75 23.06
N GLY A 186 -9.33 6.02 23.21
CA GLY A 186 -8.59 5.80 24.45
C GLY A 186 -8.16 4.35 24.67
N ASN A 187 -8.29 3.48 23.67
CA ASN A 187 -7.84 2.09 23.77
C ASN A 187 -6.34 2.01 23.50
N SER A 188 -5.60 1.44 24.44
CA SER A 188 -4.25 0.96 24.17
C SER A 188 -4.28 -0.40 23.45
N VAL A 189 -3.11 -0.85 22.98
CA VAL A 189 -2.96 -2.18 22.36
C VAL A 189 -3.45 -3.32 23.26
N PHE A 190 -3.39 -3.17 24.59
CA PHE A 190 -3.94 -4.16 25.54
C PHE A 190 -5.46 -4.20 25.54
N HIS A 191 -6.12 -3.03 25.45
CA HIS A 191 -7.58 -2.97 25.35
C HIS A 191 -8.05 -3.63 24.05
N VAL A 192 -7.38 -3.33 22.94
CA VAL A 192 -7.66 -3.96 21.65
C VAL A 192 -7.43 -5.47 21.72
N ALA A 193 -6.31 -5.92 22.29
CA ALA A 193 -5.99 -7.33 22.45
C ALA A 193 -7.01 -8.08 23.30
N ALA A 194 -7.52 -7.47 24.38
CA ALA A 194 -8.54 -8.06 25.23
C ALA A 194 -9.88 -8.29 24.50
N THR A 195 -10.17 -7.49 23.48
CA THR A 195 -11.35 -7.67 22.61
C THR A 195 -11.08 -8.59 21.40
N SER A 196 -9.86 -9.10 21.27
CA SER A 196 -9.41 -9.92 20.14
C SER A 196 -9.42 -11.42 20.47
N SER A 197 -8.68 -12.24 19.72
CA SER A 197 -8.62 -13.69 19.91
C SER A 197 -7.68 -14.11 21.04
N GLU A 198 -7.93 -15.28 21.64
CA GLU A 198 -7.11 -15.83 22.73
C GLU A 198 -5.63 -16.01 22.33
N ALA A 199 -5.36 -16.26 21.05
CA ALA A 199 -4.01 -16.40 20.52
C ALA A 199 -3.17 -15.13 20.67
N ILE A 200 -3.79 -13.94 20.57
CA ILE A 200 -3.11 -12.65 20.67
C ILE A 200 -2.72 -12.35 22.13
N ILE A 201 -3.56 -12.75 23.09
CA ILE A 201 -3.34 -12.52 24.53
C ILE A 201 -2.11 -13.31 25.03
N LYS A 202 -1.75 -14.40 24.35
CA LYS A 202 -0.63 -15.29 24.69
C LYS A 202 0.65 -15.02 23.90
N VAL A 203 0.74 -13.88 23.20
CA VAL A 203 1.98 -13.45 22.57
C VAL A 203 2.88 -12.88 23.67
N ASN A 204 3.75 -13.74 24.21
CA ASN A 204 4.66 -13.46 25.32
C ASN A 204 6.09 -13.22 24.80
#